data_AF-A0A9P8ARS5-F1
#
_entry.id   AF-A0A9P8ARS5-F1
#
_cell.length_a   1.000
_cell.length_b   1.000
_cell.length_c   1.000
_cell.angle_alpha   90.00
_cell.angle_beta   90.00
_cell.angle_gamma   90.00
#
_symmetry.space_group_name_H-M   'P 1'
#
loop_
_entity.id
_entity.type
_entity.pdbx_description
1 polymer ?
#
loop_
_entity_poly.entity_id
_entity_poly.type
_entity_poly.pdbx_seq_one_letter_code
_entity_poly.pdbx_strand_id
1 'polypeptide(L)'
;MLSKVTYKQLPTHNGSRTKPCHRKTKGVCVIFLVIFVLGVGLHRAGFTHSFLGTRKCASYSLSTTGGLPTHYTLPSGDKIPSVALGLWKAGKNQVGNAVQAAVESGYQHLDGAWIYGNEAEVGAALKRTNIPREDIWLTSKLWNSFHDPEDVESALDASLSRLGTDYLDLYLIHWPLALNRDGSVYNQALTDDPYPTWKKLEELVDKGKIRNIGVSNFNIRRIQNLTANPLKYPPAVNQVEINFWFPQAELLAWSKEYGLLLEAYSPLGGDGRVGETLSVPVVKEIAAELGITPAQVINSWHVQRGTVVLPKSVTPCRVEENLHITKLPDELFEKLETAAISHEPKRGVNPSKSWGIDFDIFD
;
A
#
# COMPACT_ATOMS: atom_id res chain seq x y z
N MET A 1 -31.58 -27.91 0.98
CA MET A 1 -32.15 -26.59 0.59
C MET A 1 -31.14 -25.53 0.99
N LEU A 2 -30.37 -25.02 0.03
CA LEU A 2 -29.36 -23.97 0.24
C LEU A 2 -30.05 -22.61 0.12
N SER A 3 -30.25 -21.92 1.24
CA SER A 3 -30.76 -20.54 1.24
C SER A 3 -29.64 -19.60 0.77
N LYS A 4 -29.88 -18.94 -0.37
CA LYS A 4 -29.05 -17.84 -0.86
C LYS A 4 -29.22 -16.65 0.09
N VAL A 5 -28.24 -16.41 0.96
CA VAL A 5 -28.14 -15.16 1.71
C VAL A 5 -27.52 -14.11 0.79
N THR A 6 -28.32 -13.18 0.30
CA THR A 6 -27.87 -12.02 -0.47
C THR A 6 -27.28 -10.96 0.46
N TYR A 7 -26.00 -10.63 0.28
CA TYR A 7 -25.34 -9.50 0.94
C TYR A 7 -25.90 -8.18 0.39
N LYS A 8 -26.55 -7.38 1.24
CA LYS A 8 -26.80 -5.96 0.94
C LYS A 8 -25.46 -5.21 1.11
N GLN A 9 -24.83 -4.84 0.00
CA GLN A 9 -23.76 -3.85 0.02
C GLN A 9 -24.31 -2.54 0.59
N LEU A 10 -23.76 -2.09 1.71
CA LEU A 10 -23.89 -0.70 2.13
C LEU A 10 -23.17 0.20 1.09
N PRO A 11 -23.69 1.39 0.78
CA PRO A 11 -23.25 2.15 -0.39
C PRO A 11 -21.80 2.64 -0.25
N THR A 12 -20.95 2.22 -1.19
CA THR A 12 -19.63 2.84 -1.42
C THR A 12 -19.84 4.14 -2.21
N HIS A 13 -19.54 5.29 -1.61
CA HIS A 13 -19.62 6.58 -2.30
C HIS A 13 -18.51 6.71 -3.38
N ASN A 14 -18.91 6.62 -4.65
CA ASN A 14 -18.10 7.04 -5.80
C ASN A 14 -18.57 8.44 -6.24
N GLY A 15 -17.74 9.46 -6.00
CA GLY A 15 -18.05 10.83 -6.36
C GLY A 15 -16.82 11.61 -6.82
N SER A 16 -16.39 11.41 -8.06
CA SER A 16 -15.59 12.41 -8.78
C SER A 16 -15.91 12.39 -10.26
N ARG A 17 -16.72 13.38 -10.70
CA ARG A 17 -16.98 13.66 -12.11
C ARG A 17 -15.78 14.39 -12.72
N THR A 18 -15.03 13.74 -13.60
CA THR A 18 -14.04 14.40 -14.45
C THR A 18 -14.71 14.93 -15.72
N LYS A 19 -14.66 16.26 -15.94
CA LYS A 19 -15.03 16.88 -17.22
C LYS A 19 -13.87 16.74 -18.21
N PRO A 20 -14.11 16.47 -19.50
CA PRO A 20 -13.04 16.36 -20.50
C PRO A 20 -12.61 17.75 -21.02
N CYS A 21 -11.30 17.96 -21.12
CA CYS A 21 -10.71 19.16 -21.73
C CYS A 21 -10.57 18.94 -23.24
N HIS A 22 -11.30 19.72 -24.04
CA HIS A 22 -11.15 19.77 -25.50
C HIS A 22 -9.96 20.67 -25.89
N ARG A 23 -8.97 20.11 -26.60
CA ARG A 23 -8.01 20.89 -27.39
C ARG A 23 -8.40 20.81 -28.86
N LYS A 24 -8.70 21.98 -29.44
CA LYS A 24 -8.96 22.18 -30.87
C LYS A 24 -7.64 22.07 -31.65
N THR A 25 -7.56 21.13 -32.57
CA THR A 25 -6.62 21.14 -33.69
C THR A 25 -7.20 21.96 -34.83
N LYS A 26 -6.48 22.99 -35.30
CA LYS A 26 -6.69 23.58 -36.62
C LYS A 26 -5.50 23.21 -37.48
N GLY A 27 -5.78 22.46 -38.55
CA GLY A 27 -4.80 22.14 -39.59
C GLY A 27 -4.55 23.31 -40.51
N VAL A 28 -3.45 23.22 -41.25
CA VAL A 28 -3.35 23.71 -42.63
C VAL A 28 -2.60 22.63 -43.42
N CYS A 29 -3.19 22.28 -44.55
CA CYS A 29 -2.74 21.34 -45.55
C CYS A 29 -2.14 22.15 -46.71
N VAL A 30 -0.94 21.82 -47.21
CA VAL A 30 -0.52 22.14 -48.59
C VAL A 30 0.33 20.98 -49.13
N ILE A 31 0.09 20.73 -50.42
CA ILE A 31 0.35 19.56 -51.24
C ILE A 31 1.75 19.57 -51.91
N PHE A 32 2.27 18.35 -52.09
CA PHE A 32 3.28 17.81 -53.03
C PHE A 32 4.05 18.73 -54.00
N LEU A 33 5.37 18.47 -54.10
CA LEU A 33 6.02 18.23 -55.39
C LEU A 33 7.24 17.30 -55.24
N VAL A 34 7.24 16.20 -55.99
CA VAL A 34 8.33 15.24 -56.16
C VAL A 34 9.11 15.63 -57.42
N ILE A 35 10.43 15.79 -57.34
CA ILE A 35 11.33 15.72 -58.51
C ILE A 35 12.55 14.89 -58.13
N PHE A 36 12.77 13.86 -58.94
CA PHE A 36 13.86 12.89 -58.90
C PHE A 36 14.98 13.37 -59.85
N VAL A 37 16.22 13.48 -59.40
CA VAL A 37 17.40 13.51 -60.28
C VAL A 37 18.54 12.73 -59.63
N LEU A 38 19.02 11.72 -60.36
CA LEU A 38 20.20 10.90 -60.08
C LEU A 38 21.49 11.67 -60.41
N GLY A 39 22.53 11.50 -59.59
CA GLY A 39 23.86 12.03 -59.86
C GLY A 39 24.94 11.32 -59.03
N VAL A 40 25.69 10.45 -59.70
CA VAL A 40 26.83 9.67 -59.22
C VAL A 40 28.06 10.58 -59.03
N GLY A 41 28.91 10.33 -58.02
CA GLY A 41 30.24 10.96 -57.97
C GLY A 41 31.04 10.74 -56.69
N LEU A 42 32.12 9.97 -56.82
CA LEU A 42 33.10 9.56 -55.82
C LEU A 42 34.05 10.69 -55.34
N HIS A 43 34.63 10.48 -54.15
CA HIS A 43 36.01 10.83 -53.70
C HIS A 43 36.37 12.29 -53.37
N ARG A 44 36.69 12.57 -52.08
CA ARG A 44 38.05 12.58 -51.47
C ARG A 44 38.13 13.50 -50.22
N ALA A 45 38.79 12.97 -49.19
CA ALA A 45 39.73 13.61 -48.26
C ALA A 45 39.34 14.87 -47.45
N GLY A 46 39.12 14.66 -46.14
CA GLY A 46 39.82 15.27 -45.00
C GLY A 46 39.84 16.80 -44.84
N PHE A 47 39.30 17.30 -43.72
CA PHE A 47 40.03 18.17 -42.78
C PHE A 47 39.27 18.28 -41.44
N THR A 48 40.07 18.47 -40.39
CA THR A 48 39.79 18.47 -38.94
C THR A 48 38.89 19.61 -38.46
N HIS A 49 37.99 19.34 -37.51
CA HIS A 49 37.57 20.33 -36.51
C HIS A 49 37.31 19.71 -35.12
N SER A 50 37.86 20.39 -34.11
CA SER A 50 37.78 20.06 -32.69
C SER A 50 36.36 20.10 -32.15
N PHE A 51 35.98 19.12 -31.34
CA PHE A 51 34.87 19.25 -30.40
C PHE A 51 35.31 18.88 -28.98
N LEU A 52 35.25 19.92 -28.15
CA LEU A 52 34.96 20.02 -26.73
C LEU A 52 35.00 18.75 -25.86
N GLY A 53 35.71 18.91 -24.74
CA GLY A 53 35.95 17.93 -23.70
C GLY A 53 34.71 17.22 -23.16
N THR A 54 34.80 15.91 -23.08
CA THR A 54 33.98 15.07 -22.22
C THR A 54 34.59 15.10 -20.81
N ARG A 55 33.89 15.77 -19.89
CA ARG A 55 34.20 15.68 -18.46
C ARG A 55 34.06 14.21 -18.03
N LYS A 56 35.15 13.63 -17.53
CA LYS A 56 35.10 12.41 -16.71
C LYS A 56 34.16 12.69 -15.54
N CYS A 57 33.05 11.96 -15.45
CA CYS A 57 32.27 11.90 -14.22
C CYS A 57 33.18 11.35 -13.12
N ALA A 58 33.37 12.15 -12.07
CA ALA A 58 34.08 11.77 -10.88
C ALA A 58 33.37 10.56 -10.25
N SER A 59 34.14 9.50 -10.03
CA SER A 59 33.75 8.39 -9.16
C SER A 59 33.72 8.90 -7.72
N TYR A 60 32.54 9.14 -7.19
CA TYR A 60 32.35 9.27 -5.74
C TYR A 60 31.93 7.91 -5.20
N SER A 61 32.88 7.19 -4.59
CA SER A 61 32.57 6.07 -3.71
C SER A 61 32.09 6.65 -2.37
N LEU A 62 30.79 6.81 -2.21
CA LEU A 62 30.19 6.96 -0.89
C LEU A 62 29.83 5.56 -0.40
N SER A 63 30.71 5.00 0.41
CA SER A 63 30.43 3.84 1.24
C SER A 63 29.58 4.30 2.42
N THR A 64 28.25 4.31 2.27
CA THR A 64 27.30 4.32 3.38
C THR A 64 26.87 2.88 3.65
N THR A 65 27.51 2.23 4.63
CA THR A 65 27.08 0.92 5.10
C THR A 65 25.71 1.01 5.76
N GLY A 66 24.69 0.54 5.04
CA GLY A 66 23.34 0.21 5.53
C GLY A 66 22.23 0.93 4.77
N GLY A 67 21.76 0.35 3.66
CA GLY A 67 20.52 0.76 2.99
C GLY A 67 19.28 0.53 3.86
N LEU A 68 18.12 1.03 3.42
CA LEU A 68 16.84 0.74 4.09
C LEU A 68 16.54 -0.77 4.05
N PRO A 69 15.86 -1.33 5.05
CA PRO A 69 15.48 -2.74 5.03
C PRO A 69 14.56 -3.01 3.84
N THR A 70 14.89 -4.04 3.06
CA THR A 70 13.99 -4.55 2.02
C THR A 70 12.87 -5.41 2.60
N HIS A 71 13.10 -5.97 3.79
CA HIS A 71 12.15 -6.84 4.50
C HIS A 71 12.23 -6.63 6.01
N TYR A 72 11.14 -6.91 6.71
CA TYR A 72 11.08 -7.06 8.16
C TYR A 72 10.84 -8.52 8.55
N THR A 73 11.28 -8.93 9.73
CA THR A 73 11.08 -10.29 10.23
C THR A 73 9.87 -10.33 11.13
N LEU A 74 8.91 -11.20 10.83
CA LEU A 74 7.72 -11.41 11.65
C LEU A 74 8.01 -12.40 12.79
N PRO A 75 7.13 -12.50 13.81
CA PRO A 75 7.29 -13.47 14.91
C PRO A 75 7.40 -14.94 14.45
N SER A 76 6.81 -15.27 13.31
CA SER A 76 6.90 -16.59 12.66
C SER A 76 8.29 -16.89 12.07
N GLY A 77 9.14 -15.87 11.88
CA GLY A 77 10.39 -15.94 11.13
C GLY A 77 10.25 -15.53 9.65
N ASP A 78 9.03 -15.41 9.14
CA ASP A 78 8.75 -14.98 7.77
C ASP A 78 9.27 -13.55 7.51
N LYS A 79 9.58 -13.25 6.24
CA LYS A 79 10.13 -11.98 5.80
C LYS A 79 9.10 -11.20 5.00
N ILE A 80 8.49 -10.18 5.60
CA ILE A 80 7.54 -9.31 4.92
C ILE A 80 8.27 -8.18 4.18
N PRO A 81 8.03 -7.95 2.87
CA PRO A 81 8.65 -6.85 2.14
C PRO A 81 8.25 -5.48 2.70
N SER A 82 9.21 -4.55 2.74
CA SER A 82 9.03 -3.23 3.38
C SER A 82 8.18 -2.25 2.57
N VAL A 83 7.93 -2.55 1.29
CA VAL A 83 7.07 -1.76 0.40
C VAL A 83 6.03 -2.66 -0.22
N ALA A 84 4.75 -2.30 -0.10
CA ALA A 84 3.65 -3.01 -0.75
C ALA A 84 2.86 -2.10 -1.69
N LEU A 85 2.26 -2.69 -2.73
CA LEU A 85 1.27 -2.00 -3.52
C LEU A 85 -0.08 -2.04 -2.79
N GLY A 86 -0.60 -0.87 -2.39
CA GLY A 86 -1.95 -0.76 -1.86
C GLY A 86 -3.01 -0.87 -2.97
N LEU A 87 -4.01 -1.74 -2.79
CA LEU A 87 -5.02 -2.05 -3.83
C LEU A 87 -6.39 -1.42 -3.58
N TRP A 88 -6.54 -0.60 -2.53
CA TRP A 88 -7.80 0.07 -2.21
C TRP A 88 -8.20 1.10 -3.27
N LYS A 89 -9.50 1.13 -3.63
CA LYS A 89 -10.08 2.07 -4.62
C LYS A 89 -9.35 2.09 -5.97
N ALA A 90 -8.81 0.96 -6.40
CA ALA A 90 -8.54 0.78 -7.82
C ALA A 90 -9.89 0.68 -8.56
N GLY A 91 -10.09 1.48 -9.60
CA GLY A 91 -11.30 1.38 -10.42
C GLY A 91 -11.38 0.01 -11.10
N LYS A 92 -12.58 -0.37 -11.56
CA LYS A 92 -12.77 -1.60 -12.35
C LYS A 92 -11.77 -1.62 -13.52
N ASN A 93 -11.11 -2.76 -13.74
CA ASN A 93 -10.08 -2.98 -14.75
C ASN A 93 -8.79 -2.16 -14.59
N GLN A 94 -8.63 -1.39 -13.51
CA GLN A 94 -7.38 -0.66 -13.24
C GLN A 94 -6.41 -1.47 -12.37
N VAL A 95 -6.95 -2.29 -11.46
CA VAL A 95 -6.12 -3.04 -10.50
C VAL A 95 -5.21 -4.04 -11.21
N GLY A 96 -5.70 -4.73 -12.25
CA GLY A 96 -4.91 -5.74 -12.93
C GLY A 96 -3.68 -5.17 -13.63
N ASN A 97 -3.79 -3.97 -14.20
CA ASN A 97 -2.65 -3.27 -14.81
C ASN A 97 -1.69 -2.73 -13.74
N ALA A 98 -2.21 -2.26 -12.61
CA ALA A 98 -1.39 -1.80 -11.49
C ALA A 98 -0.58 -2.94 -10.88
N VAL A 99 -1.22 -4.11 -10.67
CA VAL A 99 -0.57 -5.33 -10.18
C VAL A 99 0.50 -5.79 -11.17
N GLN A 100 0.20 -5.85 -12.46
CA GLN A 100 1.18 -6.22 -13.48
C GLN A 100 2.39 -5.28 -13.46
N ALA A 101 2.16 -3.96 -13.51
CA ALA A 101 3.23 -2.97 -13.48
C ALA A 101 4.07 -3.08 -12.20
N ALA A 102 3.43 -3.31 -11.04
CA ALA A 102 4.14 -3.46 -9.77
C ALA A 102 5.05 -4.69 -9.78
N VAL A 103 4.51 -5.84 -10.15
CA VAL A 103 5.24 -7.10 -10.16
C VAL A 103 6.39 -7.06 -11.18
N GLU A 104 6.17 -6.49 -12.36
CA GLU A 104 7.21 -6.27 -13.38
C GLU A 104 8.29 -5.26 -12.92
N SER A 105 7.95 -4.31 -12.05
CA SER A 105 8.90 -3.36 -11.45
C SER A 105 9.67 -3.94 -10.26
N GLY A 106 9.30 -5.14 -9.78
CA GLY A 106 9.95 -5.81 -8.66
C GLY A 106 9.22 -5.73 -7.31
N TYR A 107 7.94 -5.33 -7.28
CA TYR A 107 7.14 -5.50 -6.06
C TYR A 107 6.97 -6.97 -5.73
N GLN A 108 7.16 -7.27 -4.44
CA GLN A 108 6.93 -8.60 -3.88
C GLN A 108 5.79 -8.61 -2.87
N HIS A 109 5.11 -7.49 -2.62
CA HIS A 109 4.04 -7.40 -1.63
C HIS A 109 2.83 -6.66 -2.21
N LEU A 110 1.67 -7.32 -2.21
CA LEU A 110 0.39 -6.78 -2.62
C LEU A 110 -0.58 -6.75 -1.43
N ASP A 111 -1.07 -5.55 -1.09
CA ASP A 111 -2.02 -5.35 0.00
C ASP A 111 -3.46 -5.23 -0.52
N GLY A 112 -4.21 -6.33 -0.39
CA GLY A 112 -5.62 -6.45 -0.75
C GLY A 112 -6.55 -6.45 0.46
N ALA A 113 -7.85 -6.59 0.20
CA ALA A 113 -8.85 -6.86 1.22
C ALA A 113 -10.14 -7.38 0.57
N TRP A 114 -10.90 -8.21 1.29
CA TRP A 114 -12.18 -8.73 0.82
C TRP A 114 -13.14 -7.61 0.36
N ILE A 115 -13.22 -6.54 1.15
CA ILE A 115 -14.16 -5.43 0.90
C ILE A 115 -13.80 -4.58 -0.31
N TYR A 116 -12.56 -4.64 -0.81
CA TYR A 116 -12.16 -3.86 -1.98
C TYR A 116 -12.84 -4.37 -3.25
N GLY A 117 -13.37 -5.61 -3.23
CA GLY A 117 -14.16 -6.17 -4.31
C GLY A 117 -13.39 -6.41 -5.60
N ASN A 118 -12.05 -6.46 -5.52
CA ASN A 118 -11.15 -6.53 -6.67
C ASN A 118 -10.15 -7.70 -6.62
N GLU A 119 -10.24 -8.58 -5.61
CA GLU A 119 -9.37 -9.75 -5.46
C GLU A 119 -9.36 -10.67 -6.69
N ALA A 120 -10.48 -10.82 -7.40
CA ALA A 120 -10.55 -11.63 -8.61
C ALA A 120 -9.70 -11.05 -9.76
N GLU A 121 -9.67 -9.72 -9.89
CA GLU A 121 -8.84 -9.04 -10.88
C GLU A 121 -7.35 -9.14 -10.51
N VAL A 122 -7.02 -9.11 -9.21
CA VAL A 122 -5.65 -9.32 -8.70
C VAL A 122 -5.18 -10.73 -9.01
N GLY A 123 -5.97 -11.75 -8.69
CA GLY A 123 -5.65 -13.15 -8.98
C GLY A 123 -5.49 -13.41 -10.48
N ALA A 124 -6.37 -12.84 -11.31
CA ALA A 124 -6.25 -12.91 -12.76
C ALA A 124 -4.98 -12.21 -13.28
N ALA A 125 -4.57 -11.08 -12.68
CA ALA A 125 -3.35 -10.39 -13.06
C ALA A 125 -2.09 -11.20 -12.70
N LEU A 126 -2.03 -11.76 -11.50
CA LEU A 126 -0.93 -12.63 -11.07
C LEU A 126 -0.78 -13.87 -11.94
N LYS A 127 -1.90 -14.52 -12.32
CA LYS A 127 -1.87 -15.68 -13.25
C LYS A 127 -1.32 -15.35 -14.64
N ARG A 128 -1.31 -14.08 -15.05
CA ARG A 128 -0.72 -13.64 -16.31
C ARG A 128 0.77 -13.35 -16.20
N THR A 129 1.31 -13.21 -14.99
CA THR A 129 2.75 -13.12 -14.76
C THR A 129 3.33 -14.53 -14.67
N ASN A 130 4.64 -14.66 -14.91
CA ASN A 130 5.37 -15.91 -14.72
C ASN A 130 6.06 -15.95 -13.34
N ILE A 131 5.57 -15.18 -12.36
CA ILE A 131 6.20 -15.11 -11.04
C ILE A 131 5.64 -16.24 -10.16
N PRO A 132 6.50 -17.06 -9.54
CA PRO A 132 6.08 -18.08 -8.57
C PRO A 132 5.23 -17.48 -7.44
N ARG A 133 4.25 -18.24 -6.95
CA ARG A 133 3.34 -17.76 -5.91
C ARG A 133 4.10 -17.44 -4.62
N GLU A 134 5.11 -18.22 -4.30
CA GLU A 134 5.99 -18.09 -3.14
C GLU A 134 6.86 -16.81 -3.16
N ASP A 135 7.05 -16.19 -4.33
CA ASP A 135 7.82 -14.95 -4.48
C ASP A 135 6.96 -13.68 -4.27
N ILE A 136 5.64 -13.84 -4.09
CA ILE A 136 4.68 -12.75 -3.87
C ILE A 136 4.04 -12.89 -2.50
N TRP A 137 4.27 -11.92 -1.63
CA TRP A 137 3.52 -11.71 -0.40
C TRP A 137 2.12 -11.17 -0.70
N LEU A 138 1.08 -11.96 -0.40
CA LEU A 138 -0.32 -11.57 -0.52
C LEU A 138 -0.96 -11.33 0.84
N THR A 139 -1.40 -10.10 1.05
CA THR A 139 -2.19 -9.69 2.22
C THR A 139 -3.65 -9.53 1.82
N SER A 140 -4.57 -10.10 2.62
CA SER A 140 -6.00 -9.75 2.57
C SER A 140 -6.54 -9.51 3.97
N LYS A 141 -7.83 -9.13 4.06
CA LYS A 141 -8.43 -8.67 5.31
C LYS A 141 -9.84 -9.20 5.49
N LEU A 142 -10.13 -9.73 6.68
CA LEU A 142 -11.44 -10.15 7.14
C LEU A 142 -12.33 -8.93 7.32
N TRP A 143 -13.40 -8.84 6.55
CA TRP A 143 -14.34 -7.73 6.66
C TRP A 143 -15.25 -7.85 7.89
N ASN A 144 -15.69 -6.70 8.39
CA ASN A 144 -16.42 -6.53 9.64
C ASN A 144 -17.67 -7.42 9.77
N SER A 145 -18.31 -7.81 8.67
CA SER A 145 -19.49 -8.68 8.64
C SER A 145 -19.20 -10.18 8.86
N PHE A 146 -17.93 -10.56 9.06
CA PHE A 146 -17.48 -11.95 9.17
C PHE A 146 -16.69 -12.22 10.46
N HIS A 147 -16.89 -11.40 11.50
CA HIS A 147 -16.20 -11.58 12.78
C HIS A 147 -16.72 -12.78 13.58
N ASP A 148 -17.95 -13.24 13.31
CA ASP A 148 -18.45 -14.46 13.93
C ASP A 148 -17.53 -15.64 13.54
N PRO A 149 -17.01 -16.43 14.51
CA PRO A 149 -16.12 -17.57 14.24
C PRO A 149 -16.65 -18.56 13.20
N GLU A 150 -17.97 -18.70 13.06
CA GLU A 150 -18.57 -19.59 12.04
C GLU A 150 -18.40 -19.05 10.61
N ASP A 151 -18.23 -17.73 10.45
CA ASP A 151 -18.14 -17.06 9.16
C ASP A 151 -16.71 -16.91 8.64
N VAL A 152 -15.72 -16.79 9.54
CA VAL A 152 -14.32 -16.44 9.20
C VAL A 152 -13.73 -17.33 8.11
N GLU A 153 -13.88 -18.65 8.25
CA GLU A 153 -13.28 -19.60 7.30
C GLU A 153 -13.91 -19.49 5.91
N SER A 154 -15.23 -19.29 5.84
CA SER A 154 -15.93 -19.10 4.56
C SER A 154 -15.54 -17.79 3.87
N ALA A 155 -15.28 -16.73 4.66
CA ALA A 155 -14.80 -15.45 4.14
C ALA A 155 -13.38 -15.56 3.58
N LEU A 156 -12.49 -16.28 4.27
CA LEU A 156 -11.15 -16.58 3.79
C LEU A 156 -11.19 -17.42 2.51
N ASP A 157 -11.98 -18.50 2.48
CA ASP A 157 -12.10 -19.38 1.31
C ASP A 157 -12.60 -18.62 0.07
N ALA A 158 -13.50 -17.64 0.26
CA ALA A 158 -13.92 -16.75 -0.81
C ALA A 158 -12.79 -15.87 -1.33
N SER A 159 -11.96 -15.30 -0.44
CA SER A 159 -10.76 -14.52 -0.83
C SER A 159 -9.72 -15.39 -1.56
N LEU A 160 -9.40 -16.57 -1.03
CA LEU A 160 -8.48 -17.55 -1.64
C LEU A 160 -8.94 -17.95 -3.04
N SER A 161 -10.23 -18.27 -3.20
CA SER A 161 -10.82 -18.61 -4.49
C SER A 161 -10.71 -17.48 -5.52
N ARG A 162 -11.00 -16.23 -5.11
CA ARG A 162 -10.90 -15.06 -5.99
C ARG A 162 -9.46 -14.77 -6.40
N LEU A 163 -8.53 -14.81 -5.44
CA LEU A 163 -7.10 -14.62 -5.68
C LEU A 163 -6.50 -15.79 -6.47
N GLY A 164 -7.14 -16.97 -6.44
CA GLY A 164 -6.67 -18.16 -7.14
C GLY A 164 -5.42 -18.77 -6.50
N THR A 165 -5.36 -18.79 -5.16
CA THR A 165 -4.26 -19.31 -4.34
C THR A 165 -4.82 -20.16 -3.20
N ASP A 166 -4.03 -21.08 -2.66
CA ASP A 166 -4.43 -21.95 -1.55
C ASP A 166 -4.11 -21.37 -0.17
N TYR A 167 -3.27 -20.33 -0.12
CA TYR A 167 -2.91 -19.63 1.11
C TYR A 167 -2.72 -18.13 0.94
N LEU A 168 -2.81 -17.39 2.05
CA LEU A 168 -2.36 -16.00 2.21
C LEU A 168 -1.11 -15.92 3.07
N ASP A 169 -0.22 -14.99 2.74
CA ASP A 169 0.98 -14.72 3.55
C ASP A 169 0.60 -13.96 4.82
N LEU A 170 -0.39 -13.07 4.72
CA LEU A 170 -0.93 -12.30 5.83
C LEU A 170 -2.45 -12.13 5.73
N TYR A 171 -3.16 -12.36 6.84
CA TYR A 171 -4.59 -12.07 6.94
C TYR A 171 -4.90 -11.22 8.17
N LEU A 172 -5.59 -10.10 7.95
CA LEU A 172 -5.84 -9.11 8.99
C LEU A 172 -7.31 -9.05 9.41
N ILE A 173 -7.58 -8.89 10.70
CA ILE A 173 -8.86 -8.29 11.12
C ILE A 173 -8.88 -6.85 10.61
N HIS A 174 -9.77 -6.51 9.67
CA HIS A 174 -9.70 -5.22 8.95
C HIS A 174 -10.02 -4.03 9.87
N TRP A 175 -10.99 -4.19 10.77
CA TRP A 175 -11.36 -3.17 11.75
C TRP A 175 -11.75 -3.84 13.06
N PRO A 176 -11.52 -3.19 14.21
CA PRO A 176 -12.00 -3.69 15.49
C PRO A 176 -13.49 -3.39 15.68
N LEU A 177 -14.31 -3.81 14.72
CA LEU A 177 -15.76 -3.65 14.72
C LEU A 177 -16.41 -4.85 14.05
N ALA A 178 -17.24 -5.58 14.78
CA ALA A 178 -18.03 -6.66 14.25
C ALA A 178 -19.41 -6.13 13.83
N LEU A 179 -19.75 -6.17 12.54
CA LEU A 179 -21.07 -5.77 12.06
C LEU A 179 -22.07 -6.93 12.22
N ASN A 180 -23.28 -6.59 12.66
CA ASN A 180 -24.31 -7.60 12.86
C ASN A 180 -25.01 -8.00 11.55
N ARG A 181 -25.55 -9.23 11.54
CA ARG A 181 -26.38 -9.75 10.44
C ARG A 181 -27.88 -9.58 10.70
N ASP A 182 -28.25 -9.30 11.94
CA ASP A 182 -29.63 -9.32 12.45
C ASP A 182 -30.37 -7.98 12.31
N GLY A 183 -29.71 -6.93 11.82
CA GLY A 183 -30.31 -5.61 11.60
C GLY A 183 -29.98 -4.57 12.68
N SER A 184 -29.29 -4.95 13.76
CA SER A 184 -28.58 -3.97 14.61
C SER A 184 -27.29 -3.50 13.93
N VAL A 185 -26.74 -2.36 14.36
CA VAL A 185 -25.60 -1.72 13.68
C VAL A 185 -24.32 -2.57 13.81
N TYR A 186 -24.05 -3.11 15.00
CA TYR A 186 -22.84 -3.88 15.27
C TYR A 186 -23.04 -4.86 16.45
N ASN A 187 -22.24 -5.93 16.47
CA ASN A 187 -22.16 -6.90 17.55
C ASN A 187 -21.26 -6.35 18.66
N GLN A 188 -21.84 -5.89 19.76
CA GLN A 188 -21.09 -5.32 20.88
C GLN A 188 -20.06 -6.31 21.44
N ALA A 189 -20.47 -7.55 21.72
CA ALA A 189 -19.60 -8.54 22.36
C ALA A 189 -18.34 -8.83 21.54
N LEU A 190 -18.46 -9.04 20.23
CA LEU A 190 -17.31 -9.28 19.33
C LEU A 190 -16.53 -7.99 19.00
N THR A 191 -17.13 -6.82 19.19
CA THR A 191 -16.46 -5.53 19.02
C THR A 191 -15.60 -5.17 20.22
N ASP A 192 -16.07 -5.50 21.42
CA ASP A 192 -15.34 -5.30 22.68
C ASP A 192 -14.30 -6.39 22.90
N ASP A 193 -14.60 -7.63 22.54
CA ASP A 193 -13.69 -8.77 22.61
C ASP A 193 -13.54 -9.47 21.24
N PRO A 194 -12.47 -9.16 20.48
CA PRO A 194 -12.21 -9.82 19.20
C PRO A 194 -11.53 -11.21 19.37
N TYR A 195 -11.30 -11.69 20.59
CA TYR A 195 -10.59 -12.95 20.82
C TYR A 195 -11.26 -14.19 20.18
N PRO A 196 -12.61 -14.35 20.18
CA PRO A 196 -13.23 -15.46 19.46
C PRO A 196 -12.91 -15.46 17.96
N THR A 197 -12.92 -14.30 17.32
CA THR A 197 -12.52 -14.13 15.91
C THR A 197 -11.03 -14.47 15.75
N TRP A 198 -10.17 -13.98 16.65
CA TRP A 198 -8.73 -14.23 16.61
C TRP A 198 -8.41 -15.71 16.73
N LYS A 199 -9.00 -16.41 17.70
CA LYS A 199 -8.83 -17.86 17.88
C LYS A 199 -9.20 -18.63 16.62
N LYS A 200 -10.25 -18.19 15.90
CA LYS A 200 -10.60 -18.79 14.62
C LYS A 200 -9.53 -18.56 13.54
N LEU A 201 -8.89 -17.39 13.52
CA LEU A 201 -7.74 -17.13 12.64
C LEU A 201 -6.54 -18.02 12.98
N GLU A 202 -6.27 -18.29 14.26
CA GLU A 202 -5.22 -19.20 14.70
C GLU A 202 -5.45 -20.65 14.20
N GLU A 203 -6.70 -21.12 14.23
CA GLU A 203 -7.07 -22.42 13.62
C GLU A 203 -6.78 -22.46 12.10
N LEU A 204 -6.95 -21.34 11.40
CA LEU A 204 -6.70 -21.24 9.96
C LEU A 204 -5.21 -21.18 9.63
N VAL A 205 -4.38 -20.69 10.57
CA VAL A 205 -2.92 -20.84 10.52
C VAL A 205 -2.53 -22.31 10.66
N ASP A 206 -3.09 -23.03 11.64
CA ASP A 206 -2.84 -24.47 11.84
C ASP A 206 -3.24 -25.31 10.61
N LYS A 207 -4.31 -24.92 9.92
CA LYS A 207 -4.76 -25.55 8.67
C LYS A 207 -3.89 -25.19 7.45
N GLY A 208 -2.93 -24.29 7.58
CA GLY A 208 -2.04 -23.86 6.51
C GLY A 208 -2.67 -22.92 5.48
N LYS A 209 -3.89 -22.42 5.71
CA LYS A 209 -4.57 -21.46 4.82
C LYS A 209 -4.03 -20.04 4.97
N ILE A 210 -3.38 -19.74 6.10
CA ILE A 210 -2.77 -18.45 6.42
C ILE A 210 -1.37 -18.71 6.99
N ARG A 211 -0.36 -17.93 6.57
CA ARG A 211 0.98 -17.99 7.17
C ARG A 211 1.09 -17.11 8.41
N ASN A 212 0.62 -15.86 8.31
CA ASN A 212 0.67 -14.87 9.39
C ASN A 212 -0.69 -14.21 9.60
N ILE A 213 -0.99 -13.88 10.84
CA ILE A 213 -2.22 -13.17 11.21
C ILE A 213 -1.88 -11.86 11.91
N GLY A 214 -2.71 -10.85 11.69
CA GLY A 214 -2.52 -9.52 12.25
C GLY A 214 -3.83 -8.76 12.36
N VAL A 215 -3.72 -7.48 12.66
CA VAL A 215 -4.88 -6.59 12.80
C VAL A 215 -4.70 -5.32 11.99
N SER A 216 -5.78 -4.56 11.83
CA SER A 216 -5.76 -3.25 11.21
C SER A 216 -6.68 -2.30 11.95
N ASN A 217 -6.24 -1.04 12.09
CA ASN A 217 -6.95 0.03 12.81
C ASN A 217 -7.13 -0.20 14.32
N PHE A 218 -6.28 -1.00 14.95
CA PHE A 218 -6.29 -1.16 16.40
C PHE A 218 -5.43 -0.07 17.04
N ASN A 219 -5.98 0.65 18.03
CA ASN A 219 -5.20 1.51 18.92
C ASN A 219 -4.52 0.67 20.02
N ILE A 220 -3.64 1.29 20.82
CA ILE A 220 -2.88 0.61 21.89
C ILE A 220 -3.82 -0.18 22.82
N ARG A 221 -4.90 0.44 23.29
CA ARG A 221 -5.87 -0.20 24.19
C ARG A 221 -6.49 -1.47 23.57
N ARG A 222 -6.89 -1.40 22.30
CA ARG A 222 -7.48 -2.56 21.61
C ARG A 222 -6.47 -3.68 21.36
N ILE A 223 -5.20 -3.34 21.07
CA ILE A 223 -4.14 -4.37 21.01
C ILE A 223 -3.97 -5.03 22.38
N GLN A 224 -3.84 -4.24 23.45
CA GLN A 224 -3.68 -4.76 24.81
C GLN A 224 -4.86 -5.64 25.24
N ASN A 225 -6.08 -5.26 24.89
CA ASN A 225 -7.27 -6.06 25.15
C ASN A 225 -7.21 -7.42 24.44
N LEU A 226 -6.82 -7.45 23.16
CA LEU A 226 -6.64 -8.70 22.43
C LEU A 226 -5.52 -9.55 23.05
N THR A 227 -4.35 -8.97 23.32
CA THR A 227 -3.16 -9.69 23.80
C THR A 227 -3.20 -10.07 25.28
N ALA A 228 -4.19 -9.59 26.04
CA ALA A 228 -4.48 -10.09 27.38
C ALA A 228 -5.05 -11.53 27.38
N ASN A 229 -5.52 -12.00 26.22
CA ASN A 229 -5.98 -13.37 26.04
C ASN A 229 -4.82 -14.35 25.77
N PRO A 230 -4.99 -15.67 26.00
CA PRO A 230 -3.96 -16.66 25.70
C PRO A 230 -3.90 -16.91 24.19
N LEU A 231 -3.18 -16.05 23.48
CA LEU A 231 -2.96 -16.17 22.03
C LEU A 231 -1.94 -17.28 21.75
N LYS A 232 -2.26 -18.18 20.82
CA LYS A 232 -1.31 -19.14 20.28
C LYS A 232 -0.33 -18.47 19.31
N TYR A 233 -0.82 -17.52 18.51
CA TYR A 233 -0.01 -16.71 17.60
C TYR A 233 -0.23 -15.23 17.93
N PRO A 234 0.81 -14.47 18.34
CA PRO A 234 0.67 -13.03 18.57
C PRO A 234 0.42 -12.31 17.23
N PRO A 235 -0.23 -11.12 17.24
CA PRO A 235 -0.40 -10.34 16.03
C PRO A 235 0.95 -9.99 15.41
N ALA A 236 1.17 -10.42 14.17
CA ALA A 236 2.41 -10.18 13.46
C ALA A 236 2.56 -8.71 13.03
N VAL A 237 1.45 -8.07 12.68
CA VAL A 237 1.40 -6.67 12.28
C VAL A 237 0.15 -5.95 12.79
N ASN A 238 0.22 -4.63 12.85
CA ASN A 238 -0.94 -3.74 12.91
C ASN A 238 -0.90 -2.71 11.76
N GLN A 239 -1.81 -2.85 10.80
CA GLN A 239 -1.90 -1.94 9.65
C GLN A 239 -2.77 -0.72 10.00
N VAL A 240 -2.19 0.48 10.00
CA VAL A 240 -2.85 1.72 10.49
C VAL A 240 -2.58 2.92 9.57
N GLU A 241 -3.42 3.97 9.69
CA GLU A 241 -3.16 5.23 9.00
C GLU A 241 -1.89 5.85 9.56
N ILE A 242 -0.84 5.98 8.76
CA ILE A 242 0.31 6.77 9.16
C ILE A 242 0.79 7.56 7.95
N ASN A 243 0.92 8.87 8.12
CA ASN A 243 1.38 9.79 7.08
C ASN A 243 1.93 11.06 7.72
N PHE A 244 2.44 12.00 6.90
CA PHE A 244 2.96 13.28 7.40
C PHE A 244 1.97 14.00 8.34
N TRP A 245 0.68 14.04 7.98
CA TRP A 245 -0.36 14.74 8.76
C TRP A 245 -0.83 13.97 9.98
N PHE A 246 -0.58 12.67 10.04
CA PHE A 246 -0.96 11.78 11.14
C PHE A 246 0.21 10.84 11.45
N PRO A 247 1.29 11.35 12.09
CA PRO A 247 2.57 10.64 12.18
C PRO A 247 2.57 9.47 13.18
N GLN A 248 1.61 9.46 14.11
CA GLN A 248 1.40 8.40 15.10
C GLN A 248 2.65 8.09 15.97
N ALA A 249 3.35 9.11 16.46
CA ALA A 249 4.58 8.96 17.24
C ALA A 249 4.41 8.04 18.47
N GLU A 250 3.31 8.19 19.23
CA GLU A 250 3.01 7.35 20.39
C GLU A 250 2.85 5.87 20.01
N LEU A 251 2.02 5.58 18.99
CA LEU A 251 1.80 4.20 18.54
C LEU A 251 3.08 3.59 17.96
N LEU A 252 3.91 4.36 17.26
CA LEU A 252 5.20 3.90 16.74
C LEU A 252 6.16 3.50 17.87
N ALA A 253 6.30 4.38 18.86
CA ALA A 253 7.17 4.12 20.03
C ALA A 253 6.69 2.88 20.79
N TRP A 254 5.39 2.82 21.09
CA TRP A 254 4.77 1.68 21.76
C TRP A 254 4.94 0.39 20.96
N SER A 255 4.62 0.39 19.66
CA SER A 255 4.70 -0.82 18.84
C SER A 255 6.13 -1.36 18.74
N LYS A 256 7.13 -0.46 18.66
CA LYS A 256 8.55 -0.84 18.69
C LYS A 256 8.96 -1.50 20.01
N GLU A 257 8.52 -0.96 21.14
CA GLU A 257 8.80 -1.54 22.47
C GLU A 257 8.22 -2.95 22.62
N TYR A 258 7.04 -3.19 22.06
CA TYR A 258 6.33 -4.47 22.16
C TYR A 258 6.60 -5.43 20.98
N GLY A 259 7.50 -5.07 20.05
CA GLY A 259 7.86 -5.92 18.91
C GLY A 259 6.73 -6.11 17.88
N LEU A 260 5.77 -5.17 17.81
CA LEU A 260 4.68 -5.17 16.84
C LEU A 260 5.07 -4.36 15.60
N LEU A 261 5.11 -5.00 14.42
CA LEU A 261 5.39 -4.30 13.18
C LEU A 261 4.17 -3.48 12.74
N LEU A 262 4.38 -2.24 12.33
CA LEU A 262 3.32 -1.41 11.75
C LEU A 262 3.40 -1.38 10.23
N GLU A 263 2.24 -1.40 9.59
CA GLU A 263 2.11 -1.12 8.16
C GLU A 263 1.37 0.21 7.98
N ALA A 264 1.99 1.17 7.30
CA ALA A 264 1.48 2.50 7.07
C ALA A 264 0.60 2.52 5.80
N TYR A 265 -0.72 2.49 5.98
CA TYR A 265 -1.64 2.79 4.89
C TYR A 265 -1.83 4.30 4.71
N SER A 266 -2.23 4.70 3.50
CA SER A 266 -2.35 6.11 3.10
C SER A 266 -1.08 6.94 3.36
N PRO A 267 0.13 6.43 3.06
CA PRO A 267 1.38 7.07 3.47
C PRO A 267 1.56 8.49 2.90
N LEU A 268 0.97 8.75 1.73
CA LEU A 268 0.98 10.05 1.07
C LEU A 268 -0.20 10.96 1.50
N GLY A 269 -0.86 10.69 2.63
CA GLY A 269 -1.99 11.47 3.14
C GLY A 269 -3.37 11.06 2.63
N GLY A 270 -3.47 9.96 1.87
CA GLY A 270 -4.72 9.45 1.29
C GLY A 270 -5.27 10.30 0.14
N ASP A 271 -6.35 9.84 -0.51
CA ASP A 271 -6.91 10.43 -1.75
C ASP A 271 -7.16 11.96 -1.66
N GLY A 272 -7.42 12.48 -0.46
CA GLY A 272 -7.71 13.91 -0.23
C GLY A 272 -6.48 14.80 -0.04
N ARG A 273 -5.29 14.26 0.28
CA ARG A 273 -4.12 15.06 0.67
C ARG A 273 -2.82 14.66 -0.03
N VAL A 274 -2.85 13.82 -1.06
CA VAL A 274 -1.62 13.50 -1.83
C VAL A 274 -0.93 14.76 -2.33
N GLY A 275 -1.67 15.65 -3.01
CA GLY A 275 -1.10 16.89 -3.54
C GLY A 275 -0.54 17.82 -2.45
N GLU A 276 -1.23 17.89 -1.30
CA GLU A 276 -0.80 18.69 -0.14
C GLU A 276 0.49 18.13 0.47
N THR A 277 0.52 16.81 0.71
CA THR A 277 1.67 16.08 1.28
C THR A 277 2.92 16.22 0.40
N LEU A 278 2.77 16.02 -0.91
CA LEU A 278 3.88 16.16 -1.86
C LEU A 278 4.34 17.62 -2.04
N SER A 279 3.56 18.58 -1.58
CA SER A 279 3.86 20.02 -1.65
C SER A 279 4.39 20.62 -0.35
N VAL A 280 4.50 19.81 0.72
CA VAL A 280 5.07 20.26 2.00
C VAL A 280 6.49 20.81 1.76
N PRO A 281 6.82 22.03 2.23
CA PRO A 281 8.11 22.67 1.94
C PRO A 281 9.33 21.80 2.28
N VAL A 282 9.37 21.23 3.50
CA VAL A 282 10.47 20.35 3.92
C VAL A 282 10.61 19.12 3.03
N VAL A 283 9.50 18.52 2.58
CA VAL A 283 9.52 17.35 1.69
C VAL A 283 10.12 17.72 0.33
N LYS A 284 9.73 18.88 -0.22
CA LYS A 284 10.27 19.37 -1.49
C LYS A 284 11.75 19.74 -1.41
N GLU A 285 12.17 20.34 -0.30
CA GLU A 285 13.57 20.69 -0.04
C GLU A 285 14.44 19.43 -0.01
N ILE A 286 14.05 18.42 0.78
CA ILE A 286 14.75 17.14 0.87
C ILE A 286 14.78 16.43 -0.49
N ALA A 287 13.66 16.41 -1.21
CA ALA A 287 13.57 15.82 -2.54
C ALA A 287 14.56 16.47 -3.53
N ALA A 288 14.63 17.80 -3.53
CA ALA A 288 15.56 18.55 -4.38
C ALA A 288 17.02 18.31 -3.99
N GLU A 289 17.33 18.26 -2.71
CA GLU A 289 18.67 18.02 -2.19
C GLU A 289 19.20 16.63 -2.56
N LEU A 290 18.34 15.61 -2.49
CA LEU A 290 18.69 14.21 -2.77
C LEU A 290 18.49 13.80 -4.24
N GLY A 291 17.87 14.63 -5.06
CA GLY A 291 17.56 14.30 -6.46
C GLY A 291 16.53 13.18 -6.61
N ILE A 292 15.60 13.05 -5.66
CA ILE A 292 14.51 12.05 -5.65
C ILE A 292 13.14 12.75 -5.66
N THR A 293 12.04 12.01 -5.83
CA THR A 293 10.71 12.61 -5.83
C THR A 293 10.19 12.85 -4.39
N PRO A 294 9.27 13.82 -4.19
CA PRO A 294 8.60 13.99 -2.90
C PRO A 294 7.90 12.73 -2.38
N ALA A 295 7.40 11.86 -3.26
CA ALA A 295 6.79 10.59 -2.86
C ALA A 295 7.84 9.61 -2.32
N GLN A 296 9.01 9.54 -2.99
CA GLN A 296 10.14 8.73 -2.53
C GLN A 296 10.66 9.21 -1.17
N VAL A 297 10.69 10.51 -0.90
CA VAL A 297 11.04 11.05 0.44
C VAL A 297 10.10 10.50 1.51
N ILE A 298 8.78 10.64 1.32
CA ILE A 298 7.79 10.18 2.30
C ILE A 298 7.83 8.65 2.47
N ASN A 299 7.90 7.89 1.38
CA ASN A 299 7.96 6.42 1.46
C ASN A 299 9.23 5.96 2.16
N SER A 300 10.37 6.60 1.89
CA SER A 300 11.65 6.32 2.55
C SER A 300 11.60 6.64 4.03
N TRP A 301 10.99 7.76 4.40
CA TRP A 301 10.77 8.14 5.80
C TRP A 301 9.95 7.08 6.56
N HIS A 302 8.86 6.57 5.97
CA HIS A 302 8.08 5.47 6.58
C HIS A 302 8.93 4.23 6.85
N VAL A 303 9.73 3.80 5.87
CA VAL A 303 10.59 2.62 6.02
C VAL A 303 11.72 2.89 7.02
N GLN A 304 12.29 4.09 7.04
CA GLN A 304 13.34 4.47 7.99
C GLN A 304 12.83 4.55 9.44
N ARG A 305 11.53 4.85 9.64
CA ARG A 305 10.86 4.72 10.95
C ARG A 305 10.55 3.28 11.36
N GLY A 306 10.85 2.29 10.51
CA GLY A 306 10.62 0.88 10.80
C GLY A 306 9.20 0.39 10.50
N THR A 307 8.52 0.99 9.52
CA THR A 307 7.20 0.54 9.05
C THR A 307 7.27 -0.08 7.66
N VAL A 308 6.35 -0.99 7.34
CA VAL A 308 6.02 -1.33 5.95
C VAL A 308 5.21 -0.17 5.37
N VAL A 309 5.49 0.26 4.14
CA VAL A 309 4.78 1.36 3.50
C VAL A 309 3.88 0.86 2.36
N LEU A 310 2.63 1.34 2.30
CA LEU A 310 1.61 0.84 1.36
C LEU A 310 1.15 1.94 0.38
N PRO A 311 2.03 2.51 -0.46
CA PRO A 311 1.63 3.53 -1.42
C PRO A 311 0.68 2.93 -2.46
N LYS A 312 -0.46 3.59 -2.67
CA LYS A 312 -1.44 3.20 -3.70
C LYS A 312 -1.22 4.00 -4.97
N SER A 313 -1.14 3.31 -6.10
CA SER A 313 -1.19 3.91 -7.43
C SER A 313 -1.77 2.93 -8.44
N VAL A 314 -2.43 3.46 -9.49
CA VAL A 314 -2.81 2.71 -10.69
C VAL A 314 -2.11 3.23 -11.95
N THR A 315 -1.21 4.21 -11.78
CA THR A 315 -0.43 4.81 -12.85
C THR A 315 0.95 4.13 -12.87
N PRO A 316 1.33 3.41 -13.95
CA PRO A 316 2.54 2.58 -13.98
C PRO A 316 3.82 3.29 -13.53
N CYS A 317 4.13 4.49 -14.06
CA CYS A 317 5.33 5.22 -13.67
C CYS A 317 5.36 5.59 -12.17
N ARG A 318 4.20 5.86 -11.56
CA ARG A 318 4.10 6.12 -10.12
C ARG A 318 4.19 4.85 -9.30
N VAL A 319 3.72 3.72 -9.84
CA VAL A 319 3.90 2.41 -9.19
C VAL A 319 5.38 2.11 -9.09
N GLU A 320 6.12 2.18 -10.21
CA GLU A 320 7.57 1.99 -10.24
C GLU A 320 8.30 3.00 -9.34
N GLU A 321 8.00 4.29 -9.46
CA GLU A 321 8.61 5.36 -8.63
C GLU A 321 8.49 5.09 -7.13
N ASN A 322 7.33 4.62 -6.68
CA ASN A 322 7.03 4.38 -5.27
C ASN A 322 7.81 3.20 -4.66
N LEU A 323 8.32 2.28 -5.48
CA LEU A 323 9.15 1.16 -5.03
C LEU A 323 10.57 1.61 -4.66
N HIS A 324 11.07 2.65 -5.33
CA HIS A 324 12.44 3.11 -5.19
C HIS A 324 12.61 4.02 -3.98
N ILE A 325 12.86 3.41 -2.83
CA ILE A 325 13.15 4.09 -1.56
C ILE A 325 14.66 4.27 -1.36
N THR A 326 15.04 5.31 -0.63
CA THR A 326 16.44 5.67 -0.34
C THR A 326 16.58 6.09 1.12
N LYS A 327 17.60 5.59 1.82
CA LYS A 327 17.87 6.03 3.20
C LYS A 327 18.12 7.54 3.21
N LEU A 328 17.31 8.27 3.97
CA LEU A 328 17.50 9.71 4.16
C LEU A 328 18.69 9.91 5.11
N PRO A 329 19.62 10.83 4.81
CA PRO A 329 20.63 11.27 5.78
C PRO A 329 19.98 11.65 7.10
N ASP A 330 20.63 11.33 8.22
CA ASP A 330 20.03 11.48 9.56
C ASP A 330 19.53 12.91 9.80
N GLU A 331 20.26 13.93 9.37
CA GLU A 331 19.82 15.34 9.47
C GLU A 331 18.51 15.62 8.70
N LEU A 332 18.38 15.10 7.48
CA LEU A 332 17.17 15.29 6.66
C LEU A 332 16.00 14.46 7.20
N PHE A 333 16.27 13.27 7.71
CA PHE A 333 15.29 12.45 8.41
C PHE A 333 14.74 13.18 9.63
N GLU A 334 15.59 13.68 10.52
CA GLU A 334 15.19 14.42 11.72
C GLU A 334 14.46 15.73 11.38
N LYS A 335 14.87 16.41 10.31
CA LYS A 335 14.17 17.60 9.81
C LYS A 335 12.73 17.27 9.40
N LEU A 336 12.51 16.16 8.70
CA LEU A 336 11.18 15.70 8.30
C LEU A 336 10.36 15.21 9.49
N GLU A 337 10.97 14.45 10.41
CA GLU A 337 10.33 13.95 11.62
C GLU A 337 9.83 15.11 12.49
N THR A 338 10.70 16.10 12.75
CA THR A 338 10.36 17.31 13.50
C THR A 338 9.20 18.06 12.85
N ALA A 339 9.21 18.20 11.53
CA ALA A 339 8.13 18.86 10.81
C ALA A 339 6.79 18.09 10.94
N ALA A 340 6.80 16.77 10.83
CA ALA A 340 5.60 15.93 10.91
C ALA A 340 4.97 15.95 12.32
N ILE A 341 5.78 16.03 13.38
CA ILE A 341 5.28 16.08 14.76
C ILE A 341 4.96 17.51 15.25
N SER A 342 5.33 18.55 14.47
CA SER A 342 5.13 19.94 14.88
C SER A 342 3.70 20.46 14.75
N HIS A 343 2.83 19.72 14.07
CA HIS A 343 1.43 20.10 13.86
C HIS A 343 0.49 19.11 14.56
N GLU A 344 -0.72 19.59 14.88
CA GLU A 344 -1.78 18.74 15.42
C GLU A 344 -2.05 17.54 14.49
N PRO A 345 -2.11 16.29 15.01
CA PRO A 345 -2.38 15.11 14.20
C PRO A 345 -3.77 15.16 13.56
N LYS A 346 -3.85 14.94 12.24
CA LYS A 346 -5.09 14.99 11.45
C LYS A 346 -5.39 13.65 10.80
N ARG A 347 -6.11 12.78 11.52
CA ARG A 347 -6.63 11.50 11.00
C ARG A 347 -7.56 11.73 9.81
N GLY A 348 -7.29 11.08 8.69
CA GLY A 348 -8.11 11.11 7.48
C GLY A 348 -9.14 9.98 7.40
N VAL A 349 -8.90 8.86 8.07
CA VAL A 349 -9.78 7.68 8.05
C VAL A 349 -10.40 7.45 9.42
N ASN A 350 -11.62 7.95 9.59
CA ASN A 350 -12.48 7.64 10.74
C ASN A 350 -13.90 7.31 10.25
N PRO A 351 -14.28 6.02 10.22
CA PRO A 351 -15.56 5.62 9.66
C PRO A 351 -16.72 5.68 10.67
N SER A 352 -16.48 5.97 11.96
CA SER A 352 -17.45 5.84 13.06
C SER A 352 -18.80 6.48 12.73
N LYS A 353 -18.79 7.76 12.34
CA LYS A 353 -20.01 8.50 11.94
C LYS A 353 -20.67 7.90 10.70
N SER A 354 -19.88 7.51 9.70
CA SER A 354 -20.40 6.97 8.43
C SER A 354 -21.00 5.58 8.55
N TRP A 355 -20.56 4.80 9.55
CA TRP A 355 -21.12 3.50 9.88
C TRP A 355 -22.30 3.58 10.85
N GLY A 356 -22.60 4.78 11.37
CA GLY A 356 -23.71 4.98 12.30
C GLY A 356 -23.50 4.31 13.65
N ILE A 357 -22.25 4.07 14.05
CA ILE A 357 -21.93 3.61 15.41
C ILE A 357 -21.95 4.80 16.37
N ASP A 358 -22.30 4.53 17.63
CA ASP A 358 -22.55 5.51 18.68
C ASP A 358 -21.32 5.87 19.53
N PHE A 359 -20.15 5.35 19.16
CA PHE A 359 -18.85 5.62 19.77
C PHE A 359 -17.79 5.91 18.70
N ASP A 360 -16.67 6.55 19.06
CA ASP A 360 -15.52 6.60 18.15
C ASP A 360 -14.72 5.30 18.26
N ILE A 361 -14.48 4.63 17.14
CA ILE A 361 -13.69 3.39 17.09
C ILE A 361 -12.27 3.56 17.63
N PHE A 362 -11.75 4.80 17.64
CA PHE A 362 -10.42 5.15 18.13
C PHE A 362 -10.41 5.78 19.53
N ASP A 363 -11.56 6.13 20.11
CA ASP A 363 -11.65 6.57 21.51
C ASP A 363 -11.10 5.49 22.44
#